data_AF-A0A0M2XNE4-F1
#
_entry.id   AF-A0A0M2XNE4-F1
#
_cell.length_a   1.000
_cell.length_b   1.000
_cell.length_c   1.000
_cell.angle_alpha   90.00
_cell.angle_beta   90.00
_cell.angle_gamma   90.00
#
_symmetry.space_group_name_H-M   'P 1'
#
loop_
_entity.id
_entity.type
_entity.pdbx_description
1 polymer ?
#
loop_
_entity_poly.entity_id
_entity_poly.type
_entity_poly.pdbx_seq_one_letter_code
_entity_poly.pdbx_strand_id
1 'polypeptide(L)'
;MGKLKRIKVDLILILLILASGCTSRRMEDDFYKDVLGVNITPKEQIFLYNEESANNDGFSLEIVRFNLNGEIHFATGFSKIDKYRKNMQISKWQKTPKLLVEDFDLIFKYNIDRPDVRQKINDAYKVLKSNDNFYSYFYKKESDHVYSVDLYILDVERKLLYNFDVEI
;
A
#
# COMPACT_ATOMS: atom_id res chain seq x y z
N MET A 1 -26.32 4.59 48.21
CA MET A 1 -25.58 3.60 47.37
C MET A 1 -25.51 3.99 45.87
N GLY A 2 -25.42 5.27 45.49
CA GLY A 2 -25.55 5.69 44.08
C GLY A 2 -24.29 6.28 43.41
N LYS A 3 -23.35 6.87 44.17
CA LYS A 3 -22.20 7.61 43.59
C LYS A 3 -21.01 6.71 43.24
N LEU A 4 -20.69 5.71 44.08
CA LEU A 4 -19.58 4.78 43.83
C LEU A 4 -19.79 3.88 42.61
N LYS A 5 -21.05 3.53 42.28
CA LYS A 5 -21.37 2.70 41.10
C LYS A 5 -21.24 3.48 39.79
N ARG A 6 -21.59 4.77 39.76
CA ARG A 6 -21.46 5.61 38.55
C ARG A 6 -19.99 5.81 38.14
N ILE A 7 -19.12 6.11 39.10
CA ILE A 7 -17.67 6.32 38.83
C ILE A 7 -17.03 5.08 38.18
N LYS A 8 -17.46 3.86 38.57
CA LYS A 8 -16.94 2.62 37.96
C LYS A 8 -17.40 2.42 36.53
N VAL A 9 -18.62 2.85 36.18
CA VAL A 9 -19.15 2.74 34.81
C VAL A 9 -18.48 3.75 33.90
N ASP A 10 -18.27 4.98 34.39
CA ASP A 10 -17.60 6.04 33.61
C ASP A 10 -16.14 5.69 33.31
N LEU A 11 -15.43 5.05 34.27
CA LEU A 11 -14.05 4.58 34.06
C LEU A 11 -13.95 3.44 33.02
N ILE A 12 -14.93 2.52 33.03
CA ILE A 12 -15.00 1.43 32.05
C ILE A 12 -15.30 1.97 30.64
N LEU A 13 -16.14 3.00 30.53
CA LEU A 13 -16.43 3.65 29.25
C LEU A 13 -15.20 4.36 28.67
N ILE A 14 -14.43 5.06 29.51
CA ILE A 14 -13.18 5.72 29.09
C ILE A 14 -12.13 4.68 28.66
N LEU A 15 -12.04 3.54 29.36
CA LEU A 15 -11.14 2.44 28.96
C LEU A 15 -11.55 1.81 27.60
N LEU A 16 -12.86 1.69 27.34
CA LEU A 16 -13.39 1.17 26.07
C LEU A 16 -13.15 2.13 24.90
N ILE A 17 -13.22 3.45 25.13
CA ILE A 17 -12.94 4.48 24.11
C ILE A 17 -11.43 4.58 23.82
N LEU A 18 -10.57 4.33 24.82
CA LEU A 18 -9.12 4.27 24.62
C LEU A 18 -8.68 2.94 23.95
N ALA A 19 -9.44 1.85 24.12
CA ALA A 19 -9.18 0.58 23.45
C ALA A 19 -9.60 0.55 21.97
N SER A 20 -10.52 1.41 21.54
CA SER A 20 -10.89 1.57 20.13
C SER A 20 -9.95 2.49 19.35
N GLY A 21 -9.00 3.14 20.03
CA GLY A 21 -8.03 4.08 19.46
C GLY A 21 -6.66 3.47 19.16
N CYS A 22 -6.56 2.37 18.43
CA CYS A 22 -5.31 1.97 17.74
C CYS A 22 -5.58 0.83 16.74
N THR A 23 -6.21 1.15 15.62
CA THR A 23 -6.08 0.32 14.41
C THR A 23 -5.68 1.21 13.24
N SER A 24 -4.60 2.00 13.40
CA SER A 24 -3.84 2.33 12.21
C SER A 24 -3.37 0.99 11.64
N ARG A 25 -3.83 0.63 10.44
CA ARG A 25 -3.31 -0.49 9.66
C ARG A 25 -1.83 -0.21 9.39
N ARG A 26 -0.96 -0.40 10.39
CA ARG A 26 0.44 -0.65 10.14
C ARG A 26 0.45 -1.97 9.39
N MET A 27 0.84 -1.93 8.13
CA MET A 27 1.28 -3.14 7.44
C MET A 27 2.33 -3.79 8.35
N GLU A 28 1.97 -4.93 8.95
CA GLU A 28 2.86 -5.68 9.83
C GLU A 28 4.12 -6.07 9.05
N ASP A 29 5.26 -6.21 9.72
CA ASP A 29 6.54 -6.59 9.08
C ASP A 29 6.40 -7.85 8.20
N ASP A 30 5.50 -8.74 8.58
CA ASP A 30 5.15 -9.96 7.85
C ASP A 30 4.54 -9.69 6.48
N PHE A 31 3.88 -8.55 6.24
CA PHE A 31 3.33 -8.21 4.93
C PHE A 31 4.42 -8.13 3.85
N TYR A 32 5.51 -7.42 4.11
CA TYR A 32 6.56 -7.20 3.11
C TYR A 32 7.29 -8.51 2.76
N LYS A 33 7.58 -9.31 3.79
CA LYS A 33 8.26 -10.58 3.61
C LYS A 33 7.33 -11.65 3.04
N ASP A 34 6.12 -11.78 3.56
CA ASP A 34 5.25 -12.90 3.23
C ASP A 34 4.34 -12.59 2.04
N VAL A 35 3.77 -11.40 1.97
CA VAL A 35 2.86 -11.01 0.88
C VAL A 35 3.62 -10.41 -0.29
N LEU A 36 4.61 -9.55 -0.06
CA LEU A 36 5.42 -8.99 -1.15
C LEU A 36 6.69 -9.80 -1.45
N GLY A 37 7.08 -10.77 -0.62
CA GLY A 37 8.23 -11.62 -0.92
C GLY A 37 9.56 -10.85 -1.00
N VAL A 38 9.69 -9.71 -0.31
CA VAL A 38 10.89 -8.85 -0.36
C VAL A 38 11.51 -8.67 1.03
N ASN A 39 12.84 -8.64 1.10
CA ASN A 39 13.62 -8.55 2.33
C ASN A 39 13.86 -7.12 2.84
N ILE A 40 12.80 -6.30 2.91
CA ILE A 40 12.87 -4.95 3.48
C ILE A 40 12.19 -4.89 4.85
N THR A 41 12.59 -3.92 5.67
CA THR A 41 11.94 -3.64 6.96
C THR A 41 11.37 -2.22 6.92
N PRO A 42 10.06 -2.02 7.07
CA PRO A 42 9.47 -0.68 7.12
C PRO A 42 10.01 0.07 8.34
N LYS A 43 10.32 1.37 8.17
CA LYS A 43 10.84 2.22 9.24
C LYS A 43 9.85 3.32 9.60
N GLU A 44 9.33 4.00 8.59
CA GLU A 44 8.54 5.21 8.78
C GLU A 44 7.58 5.43 7.61
N GLN A 45 6.34 5.79 7.93
CA GLN A 45 5.37 6.25 6.95
C GLN A 45 5.62 7.72 6.65
N ILE A 46 6.03 8.02 5.41
CA ILE A 46 6.39 9.37 4.94
C ILE A 46 5.14 10.10 4.40
N PHE A 47 4.20 9.34 3.86
CA PHE A 47 3.00 9.90 3.25
C PHE A 47 1.86 8.89 3.33
N LEU A 48 0.64 9.39 3.56
CA LEU A 48 -0.59 8.64 3.47
C LEU A 48 -1.66 9.51 2.82
N TYR A 49 -2.26 8.99 1.77
CA TYR A 49 -3.46 9.49 1.16
C TYR A 49 -4.44 8.34 0.98
N ASN A 50 -5.71 8.58 1.33
CA ASN A 50 -6.78 7.65 1.08
C ASN A 50 -8.04 8.44 0.71
N GLU A 51 -8.65 8.05 -0.39
CA GLU A 51 -9.92 8.57 -0.88
C GLU A 51 -10.79 7.37 -1.22
N GLU A 52 -12.01 7.36 -0.69
CA GLU A 52 -12.99 6.31 -0.93
C GLU A 52 -14.30 6.99 -1.32
N SER A 53 -14.89 6.55 -2.44
CA SER A 53 -16.16 7.02 -2.94
C SER A 53 -17.30 6.11 -2.49
N ALA A 54 -18.55 6.56 -2.70
CA ALA A 54 -19.74 5.82 -2.27
C ALA A 54 -19.94 4.47 -3.00
N ASN A 55 -19.22 4.20 -4.09
CA ASN A 55 -19.36 2.99 -4.91
C ASN A 55 -18.28 1.93 -4.64
N ASN A 56 -17.46 2.12 -3.60
CA ASN A 56 -16.20 1.37 -3.37
C ASN A 56 -15.10 1.68 -4.38
N ASP A 57 -15.30 2.63 -5.30
CA ASP A 57 -14.19 3.20 -6.06
C ASP A 57 -13.31 3.97 -5.08
N GLY A 58 -12.00 3.84 -5.19
CA GLY A 58 -11.10 4.48 -4.27
C GLY A 58 -9.68 4.51 -4.79
N PHE A 59 -8.91 5.41 -4.19
CA PHE A 59 -7.49 5.52 -4.44
C PHE A 59 -6.76 5.72 -3.11
N SER A 60 -5.77 4.89 -2.88
CA SER A 60 -4.85 5.08 -1.77
C SER A 60 -3.41 5.12 -2.25
N LEU A 61 -2.63 5.97 -1.59
CA LEU A 61 -1.20 6.09 -1.76
C LEU A 61 -0.54 6.15 -0.38
N GLU A 62 0.28 5.16 -0.10
CA GLU A 62 1.18 5.16 1.04
C GLU A 62 2.64 5.16 0.57
N ILE A 63 3.47 5.98 1.21
CA ILE A 63 4.92 5.97 0.97
C ILE A 63 5.60 5.63 2.28
N VAL A 64 6.38 4.56 2.28
CA VAL A 64 7.09 4.05 3.44
C VAL A 64 8.59 4.12 3.18
N ARG A 65 9.34 4.69 4.13
CA ARG A 65 10.79 4.54 4.16
C ARG A 65 11.13 3.18 4.73
N PHE A 66 12.04 2.46 4.08
CA PHE A 66 12.48 1.15 4.53
C PHE A 66 13.97 1.11 4.86
N ASN A 67 14.36 0.09 5.63
CA ASN A 67 15.72 -0.37 5.75
C ASN A 67 15.91 -1.64 4.93
N LEU A 68 17.12 -1.83 4.42
CA LEU A 68 17.53 -3.02 3.69
C LEU A 68 18.75 -3.61 4.39
N ASN A 69 18.66 -4.89 4.73
CA ASN A 69 19.77 -5.64 5.31
C ASN A 69 20.43 -6.45 4.19
N GLY A 70 21.51 -5.92 3.62
CA GLY A 70 22.23 -6.55 2.51
C GLY A 70 21.72 -6.13 1.13
N GLU A 71 21.72 -7.05 0.18
CA GLU A 71 21.17 -6.83 -1.17
C GLU A 71 19.66 -7.08 -1.21
N ILE A 72 18.98 -6.49 -2.20
CA ILE A 72 17.56 -6.77 -2.41
C ILE A 72 17.41 -8.19 -2.94
N HIS A 73 16.60 -8.98 -2.24
CA HIS A 73 16.23 -10.33 -2.62
C HIS A 73 14.72 -10.43 -2.74
N PHE A 74 14.29 -11.04 -3.85
CA PHE A 74 12.91 -11.39 -4.08
C PHE A 74 12.78 -12.91 -3.95
N ALA A 75 11.80 -13.34 -3.17
CA ALA A 75 11.39 -14.73 -3.19
C ALA A 75 10.93 -15.10 -4.62
N THR A 76 11.13 -16.36 -5.02
CA THR A 76 10.77 -16.87 -6.37
C THR A 76 9.26 -16.76 -6.68
N GLY A 77 8.46 -16.40 -5.68
CA GLY A 77 7.09 -15.90 -5.76
C GLY A 77 6.70 -15.20 -4.47
N PHE A 78 5.47 -14.69 -4.39
CA PHE A 78 4.89 -14.19 -3.15
C PHE A 78 4.60 -15.37 -2.22
N SER A 79 5.08 -15.33 -0.98
CA SER A 79 4.99 -16.46 -0.06
C SER A 79 3.55 -16.71 0.42
N LYS A 80 2.69 -15.69 0.38
CA LYS A 80 1.28 -15.73 0.77
C LYS A 80 0.45 -14.79 -0.10
N ILE A 81 -0.70 -15.27 -0.57
CA ILE A 81 -1.78 -14.41 -1.09
C ILE A 81 -2.82 -14.31 0.02
N ASP A 82 -3.09 -13.10 0.49
CA ASP A 82 -4.10 -12.88 1.53
C ASP A 82 -5.53 -12.96 0.98
N LYS A 83 -6.52 -12.85 1.88
CA LYS A 83 -7.94 -12.92 1.49
C LYS A 83 -8.36 -11.79 0.56
N TYR A 84 -7.75 -10.61 0.66
CA TYR A 84 -8.05 -9.44 -0.17
C TYR A 84 -7.61 -9.69 -1.61
N ARG A 85 -6.42 -10.29 -1.81
CA ARG A 85 -5.79 -10.52 -3.12
C ARG A 85 -6.08 -11.88 -3.74
N LYS A 86 -6.90 -12.72 -3.10
CA LYS A 86 -7.14 -14.12 -3.49
C LYS A 86 -7.56 -14.31 -4.96
N ASN A 87 -8.29 -13.34 -5.51
CA ASN A 87 -8.82 -13.39 -6.88
C ASN A 87 -8.09 -12.44 -7.84
N MET A 88 -6.98 -11.84 -7.41
CA MET A 88 -6.19 -10.94 -8.24
C MET A 88 -5.16 -11.72 -9.05
N GLN A 89 -4.95 -11.30 -10.29
CA GLN A 89 -3.79 -11.68 -11.08
C GLN A 89 -2.56 -10.95 -10.55
N ILE A 90 -1.39 -11.53 -10.80
CA ILE A 90 -0.14 -11.07 -10.18
C ILE A 90 0.94 -10.93 -11.23
N SER A 91 1.58 -9.76 -11.24
CA SER A 91 2.88 -9.55 -11.85
C SER A 91 3.95 -9.52 -10.76
N LYS A 92 4.87 -10.50 -10.81
CA LYS A 92 6.02 -10.60 -9.90
C LYS A 92 6.95 -9.38 -10.02
N TRP A 93 7.85 -9.24 -9.05
CA TRP A 93 8.89 -8.21 -9.07
C TRP A 93 9.69 -8.20 -10.37
N GLN A 94 9.74 -7.03 -10.98
CA GLN A 94 10.42 -6.75 -12.23
C GLN A 94 11.34 -5.54 -12.04
N LYS A 95 12.48 -5.53 -12.73
CA LYS A 95 13.37 -4.37 -12.79
C LYS A 95 12.76 -3.27 -13.66
N THR A 96 12.97 -2.03 -13.25
CA THR A 96 12.78 -0.85 -14.10
C THR A 96 13.95 -0.74 -15.11
N PRO A 97 13.81 -0.01 -16.23
CA PRO A 97 12.65 0.78 -16.63
C PRO A 97 11.53 -0.09 -17.17
N LYS A 98 10.28 0.31 -16.90
CA LYS A 98 9.11 -0.32 -17.50
C LYS A 98 8.51 0.58 -18.56
N LEU A 99 8.32 0.05 -19.77
CA LEU A 99 7.35 0.60 -20.71
C LEU A 99 5.97 0.38 -20.07
N LEU A 100 5.26 1.47 -19.74
CA LEU A 100 3.94 1.38 -19.12
C LEU A 100 3.06 0.44 -19.93
N VAL A 101 2.66 -0.65 -19.30
CA VAL A 101 1.67 -1.59 -19.84
C VAL A 101 0.33 -1.13 -19.30
N GLU A 102 -0.74 -1.37 -20.06
CA GLU A 102 -2.12 -1.00 -19.71
C GLU A 102 -2.52 -1.47 -18.30
N ASP A 103 -1.90 -2.54 -17.81
CA ASP A 103 -2.29 -3.24 -16.58
C ASP A 103 -2.27 -2.41 -15.28
N PHE A 104 -1.49 -1.32 -15.20
CA PHE A 104 -1.46 -0.46 -14.00
C PHE A 104 -1.53 1.04 -14.31
N ASP A 105 -1.87 1.39 -15.56
CA ASP A 105 -2.01 2.78 -15.99
C ASP A 105 -3.18 3.49 -15.28
N LEU A 106 -4.13 2.72 -14.77
CA LEU A 106 -5.26 3.18 -13.96
C LEU A 106 -4.82 4.09 -12.81
N ILE A 107 -3.74 3.73 -12.12
CA ILE A 107 -3.17 4.50 -11.00
C ILE A 107 -2.71 5.89 -11.43
N PHE A 108 -2.09 5.99 -12.60
CA PHE A 108 -1.54 7.25 -13.12
C PHE A 108 -2.58 8.11 -13.82
N LYS A 109 -3.73 7.52 -14.19
CA LYS A 109 -4.87 8.19 -14.82
C LYS A 109 -5.97 8.59 -13.84
N TYR A 110 -5.96 8.07 -12.62
CA TYR A 110 -6.95 8.41 -11.60
C TYR A 110 -6.95 9.92 -11.33
N ASN A 111 -8.14 10.54 -11.34
CA ASN A 111 -8.24 11.98 -11.20
C ASN A 111 -8.10 12.39 -9.73
N ILE A 112 -6.90 12.85 -9.35
CA ILE A 112 -6.62 13.37 -8.02
C ILE A 112 -6.52 14.90 -8.07
N ASP A 113 -7.38 15.60 -7.35
CA ASP A 113 -7.40 17.07 -7.33
C ASP A 113 -6.30 17.69 -6.44
N ARG A 114 -5.75 16.90 -5.51
CA ARG A 114 -4.73 17.33 -4.56
C ARG A 114 -3.32 17.44 -5.18
N PRO A 115 -2.74 18.65 -5.26
CA PRO A 115 -1.43 18.86 -5.91
C PRO A 115 -0.28 18.08 -5.26
N ASP A 116 -0.29 17.94 -3.94
CA ASP A 116 0.73 17.22 -3.19
C ASP A 116 0.71 15.72 -3.50
N VAL A 117 -0.48 15.11 -3.58
CA VAL A 117 -0.66 13.70 -3.98
C VAL A 117 -0.22 13.50 -5.43
N ARG A 118 -0.64 14.38 -6.36
CA ARG A 118 -0.20 14.33 -7.77
C ARG A 118 1.33 14.42 -7.89
N GLN A 119 1.98 15.24 -7.09
CA GLN A 119 3.44 15.30 -7.08
C GLN A 119 4.05 13.96 -6.66
N LYS A 120 3.48 13.28 -5.66
CA LYS A 120 3.94 11.94 -5.25
C LYS A 120 3.71 10.86 -6.30
N ILE A 121 2.57 10.90 -7.00
CA ILE A 121 2.29 10.04 -8.15
C ILE A 121 3.35 10.25 -9.24
N ASN A 122 3.64 11.52 -9.57
CA ASN A 122 4.67 11.87 -10.55
C ASN A 122 6.08 11.43 -10.12
N ASP A 123 6.40 11.51 -8.84
CA ASP A 123 7.69 11.04 -8.31
C ASP A 123 7.81 9.53 -8.48
N ALA A 124 6.76 8.76 -8.17
CA ALA A 124 6.73 7.31 -8.36
C ALA A 124 6.83 6.92 -9.85
N TYR A 125 6.13 7.67 -10.71
CA TYR A 125 6.20 7.50 -12.15
C TYR A 125 7.62 7.69 -12.71
N LYS A 126 8.38 8.64 -12.16
CA LYS A 126 9.80 8.82 -12.50
C LYS A 126 10.65 7.63 -12.06
N VAL A 127 10.35 7.01 -10.91
CA VAL A 127 11.04 5.79 -10.43
C VAL A 127 10.84 4.62 -11.39
N LEU A 128 9.63 4.46 -11.94
CA LEU A 128 9.37 3.41 -12.94
C LEU A 128 10.16 3.59 -14.24
N LYS A 129 10.61 4.82 -14.52
CA LYS A 129 11.39 5.18 -15.72
C LYS A 129 12.89 5.21 -15.47
N SER A 130 13.35 5.20 -14.22
CA SER A 130 14.78 5.15 -13.89
C SER A 130 15.28 3.70 -13.88
N ASN A 131 16.60 3.52 -13.91
CA ASN A 131 17.22 2.21 -13.77
C ASN A 131 17.32 1.79 -12.30
N ASP A 132 17.61 0.51 -12.07
CA ASP A 132 17.96 -0.07 -10.76
C ASP A 132 16.88 0.03 -9.67
N ASN A 133 15.63 0.17 -10.07
CA ASN A 133 14.46 0.08 -9.20
C ASN A 133 13.62 -1.15 -9.53
N PHE A 134 12.63 -1.42 -8.70
CA PHE A 134 11.78 -2.60 -8.87
C PHE A 134 10.32 -2.25 -8.69
N TYR A 135 9.45 -3.01 -9.36
CA TYR A 135 8.02 -2.88 -9.15
C TYR A 135 7.33 -4.25 -9.26
N SER A 136 6.16 -4.33 -8.64
CA SER A 136 5.28 -5.50 -8.63
C SER A 136 3.85 -5.01 -8.54
N TYR A 137 2.89 -5.76 -9.07
CA TYR A 137 1.49 -5.39 -8.92
C TYR A 137 0.55 -6.59 -8.92
N PHE A 138 -0.56 -6.42 -8.23
CA PHE A 138 -1.74 -7.28 -8.29
C PHE A 138 -2.81 -6.53 -9.07
N TYR A 139 -3.64 -7.24 -9.84
CA TYR A 139 -4.73 -6.59 -10.56
C TYR A 139 -5.94 -7.50 -10.74
N LYS A 140 -7.12 -6.90 -10.89
CA LYS A 140 -8.33 -7.58 -11.39
C LYS A 140 -8.66 -7.03 -12.77
N LYS A 141 -9.07 -7.91 -13.67
CA LYS A 141 -9.56 -7.52 -15.00
C LYS A 141 -10.84 -8.25 -15.37
N GLU A 142 -11.71 -7.55 -16.07
CA GLU A 142 -12.93 -8.09 -16.68
C GLU A 142 -12.97 -7.67 -18.15
N SER A 143 -13.17 -8.61 -19.07
CA SER A 143 -13.22 -8.33 -20.52
C SER A 143 -12.08 -7.44 -21.04
N ASP A 144 -10.86 -7.72 -20.56
CA ASP A 144 -9.61 -6.97 -20.82
C ASP A 144 -9.53 -5.54 -20.28
N HIS A 145 -10.49 -5.12 -19.46
CA HIS A 145 -10.41 -3.90 -18.69
C HIS A 145 -9.89 -4.17 -17.28
N VAL A 146 -8.76 -3.56 -16.90
CA VAL A 146 -8.29 -3.56 -15.52
C VAL A 146 -9.06 -2.53 -14.72
N TYR A 147 -9.67 -2.97 -13.62
CA TYR A 147 -10.52 -2.13 -12.76
C TYR A 147 -10.04 -2.06 -11.30
N SER A 148 -9.08 -2.91 -10.91
CA SER A 148 -8.46 -2.86 -9.58
C SER A 148 -6.98 -3.17 -9.69
N VAL A 149 -6.13 -2.38 -9.03
CA VAL A 149 -4.67 -2.53 -9.05
C VAL A 149 -4.06 -2.20 -7.69
N ASP A 150 -3.23 -3.11 -7.19
CA ASP A 150 -2.30 -2.84 -6.10
C ASP A 150 -0.89 -2.77 -6.68
N LEU A 151 -0.27 -1.59 -6.73
CA LEU A 151 1.07 -1.40 -7.29
C LEU A 151 2.07 -1.06 -6.19
N TYR A 152 3.20 -1.77 -6.23
CA TYR A 152 4.31 -1.62 -5.33
C TYR A 152 5.54 -1.20 -6.12
N ILE A 153 6.19 -0.11 -5.73
CA ILE A 153 7.41 0.39 -6.38
C ILE A 153 8.50 0.59 -5.33
N LEU A 154 9.61 -0.11 -5.49
CA LEU A 154 10.81 0.02 -4.67
C LEU A 154 11.79 0.98 -5.32
N ASP A 155 11.93 2.15 -4.71
CA ASP A 155 13.03 3.07 -4.96
C ASP A 155 14.22 2.70 -4.07
N VAL A 156 15.21 2.06 -4.69
CA VAL A 156 16.37 1.46 -3.99
C VAL A 156 17.30 2.54 -3.47
N GLU A 157 17.54 3.57 -4.27
CA GLU A 157 18.46 4.67 -3.95
C GLU A 157 17.93 5.47 -2.74
N ARG A 158 16.66 5.86 -2.78
CA ARG A 158 16.03 6.70 -1.75
C ARG A 158 15.48 5.88 -0.58
N LYS A 159 15.49 4.55 -0.69
CA LYS A 159 14.93 3.58 0.26
C LYS A 159 13.46 3.86 0.57
N LEU A 160 12.68 4.06 -0.49
CA LEU A 160 11.24 4.33 -0.41
C LEU A 160 10.48 3.22 -1.11
N LEU A 161 9.41 2.78 -0.47
CA LEU A 161 8.40 1.93 -1.08
C LEU A 161 7.15 2.78 -1.29
N TYR A 162 6.68 2.81 -2.54
CA TYR A 162 5.38 3.37 -2.89
C TYR A 162 4.37 2.24 -2.98
N ASN A 163 3.29 2.36 -2.21
CA ASN A 163 2.15 1.45 -2.22
C ASN A 163 0.96 2.22 -2.77
N PHE A 164 0.47 1.80 -3.92
CA PHE A 164 -0.75 2.30 -4.52
C PHE A 164 -1.81 1.20 -4.48
N ASP A 165 -3.04 1.61 -4.25
CA ASP A 165 -4.21 0.76 -4.43
C ASP A 165 -5.30 1.62 -5.08
N VAL A 166 -5.92 1.07 -6.13
CA VAL A 166 -7.03 1.70 -6.84
C VAL A 166 -8.07 0.65 -7.18
N GLU A 167 -9.34 1.00 -7.01
CA GLU A 167 -10.50 0.22 -7.44
C GLU A 167 -11.49 1.20 -8.09
N ILE A 168 -12.08 0.82 -9.24
CA ILE A 168 -13.05 1.59 -10.04
C ILE A 168 -14.14 0.63 -10.54
#